data_AF-W9C6V6-F1
#
_entry.id   AF-W9C6V6-F1
#
_cell.length_a   1.000
_cell.length_b   1.000
_cell.length_c   1.000
_cell.angle_alpha   90.00
_cell.angle_beta   90.00
_cell.angle_gamma   90.00
#
_symmetry.space_group_name_H-M   'P 1'
#
loop_
_entity.id
_entity.type
_entity.pdbx_description
1 polymer ?
#
loop_
_entity_poly.entity_id
_entity_poly.type
_entity_poly.pdbx_seq_one_letter_code
_entity_poly.pdbx_strand_id
1 'polypeptide(L)'
;MIRRRWSMTNEVAPEAMKSVQVIKVVVRSASAKTRTGNVNSLEKAGLGERDDVWTGAVPLYEVLGEPVGSGYCPDRPMQEGLVDWRMRRNEKEKSYAGTAAQPLIDGKK
;
A
#
# COMPACT_ATOMS: atom_id res chain seq x y z
N MET A 1 0.53 -0.66 9.78
CA MET A 1 0.91 -1.15 11.12
C MET A 1 0.87 -2.67 11.17
N ILE A 2 1.80 -3.29 11.90
CA ILE A 2 1.89 -4.75 12.08
C ILE A 2 0.96 -5.16 13.22
N ARG A 3 0.07 -6.12 12.97
CA ARG A 3 -0.87 -6.62 13.98
C ARG A 3 -0.10 -7.24 15.16
N ARG A 4 -0.52 -6.93 16.39
CA ARG A 4 0.09 -7.45 17.64
C ARG A 4 1.59 -7.14 17.81
N ARG A 5 2.14 -6.13 17.12
CA ARG A 5 3.55 -5.76 17.27
C ARG A 5 3.93 -5.34 18.69
N TRP A 6 3.02 -4.65 19.38
CA TRP A 6 3.24 -4.11 20.74
C TRP A 6 3.59 -5.20 21.76
N SER A 7 2.96 -6.37 21.67
CA SER A 7 3.26 -7.50 22.56
C SER A 7 4.58 -8.22 22.21
N MET A 8 5.27 -7.79 21.16
CA MET A 8 6.51 -8.39 20.65
C MET A 8 7.70 -7.41 20.71
N THR A 9 7.54 -6.26 21.37
CA THR A 9 8.59 -5.28 21.61
C THR A 9 9.05 -5.34 23.06
N ASN A 10 10.21 -4.76 23.35
CA ASN A 10 10.59 -4.48 24.72
C ASN A 10 9.54 -3.59 25.39
N GLU A 11 9.51 -3.63 26.72
CA GLU A 11 8.72 -2.70 27.52
C GLU A 11 9.11 -1.26 27.22
N VAL A 12 8.13 -0.36 27.31
CA VAL A 12 8.37 1.06 27.04
C VAL A 12 9.06 1.68 28.23
N ALA A 13 10.22 2.30 27.98
CA ALA A 13 10.93 3.04 29.00
C ALA A 13 10.09 4.24 29.49
N PRO A 14 10.04 4.52 30.81
CA PRO A 14 9.31 5.67 31.35
C PRO A 14 9.71 7.01 30.71
N GLU A 15 10.99 7.19 30.36
CA GLU A 15 11.48 8.41 29.69
C GLU A 15 10.92 8.58 28.27
N ALA A 16 10.72 7.47 27.54
CA ALA A 16 10.09 7.53 26.22
C ALA A 16 8.65 8.06 26.33
N MET A 17 7.90 7.65 27.36
CA MET A 17 6.53 8.13 27.61
C MET A 17 6.47 9.63 27.93
N LYS A 18 7.49 10.19 28.59
CA LYS A 18 7.56 11.63 28.88
C LYS A 18 7.87 12.47 27.63
N SER A 19 8.60 11.89 26.67
CA SER A 19 9.06 12.59 25.45
C SER A 19 8.04 12.65 24.30
N VAL A 20 6.99 11.81 24.33
CA VAL A 20 6.03 11.67 23.24
C VAL A 20 4.76 12.46 23.53
N GLN A 21 4.34 13.29 22.57
CA GLN A 21 3.03 13.96 22.62
C GLN A 21 2.06 13.27 21.67
N VAL A 22 0.86 12.95 22.15
CA VAL A 22 -0.20 12.32 21.35
C VAL A 22 -1.29 13.34 21.06
N ILE A 23 -1.52 13.62 19.78
CA ILE A 23 -2.57 14.52 19.33
C ILE A 23 -3.73 13.69 18.79
N LYS A 24 -4.94 13.91 19.34
CA LYS A 24 -6.17 13.31 18.84
C LYS A 24 -6.84 14.25 17.85
N VAL A 25 -6.89 13.84 16.59
CA VAL A 25 -7.66 14.53 15.55
C VAL A 25 -9.03 13.87 15.44
N VAL A 26 -10.09 14.66 15.57
CA VAL A 26 -11.47 14.20 15.32
C VAL A 26 -11.88 14.66 13.93
N VAL A 27 -12.05 13.70 13.02
CA VAL A 27 -12.49 13.99 11.65
C VAL A 27 -13.97 14.34 11.67
N ARG A 28 -14.30 15.61 11.49
CA ARG A 28 -15.68 16.11 11.38
C ARG A 28 -16.25 15.91 9.98
N SER A 29 -15.42 16.13 8.97
CA SER A 29 -15.71 15.88 7.56
C SER A 29 -14.43 15.48 6.85
N ALA A 30 -14.57 14.68 5.79
CA ALA A 30 -13.47 14.29 4.91
C ALA A 30 -14.03 14.12 3.50
N SER A 31 -13.21 14.46 2.50
CA SER A 31 -13.47 14.13 1.11
C SER A 31 -12.26 13.41 0.54
N ALA A 32 -12.51 12.52 -0.42
CA ALA A 32 -11.48 11.79 -1.12
C ALA A 32 -11.83 11.76 -2.61
N LYS A 33 -10.82 11.83 -3.46
CA LYS A 33 -10.97 11.68 -4.91
C LYS A 33 -10.12 10.51 -5.35
N THR A 34 -10.77 9.54 -5.99
CA THR A 34 -10.12 8.35 -6.51
C THR A 34 -10.30 8.32 -8.02
N ARG A 35 -9.23 7.97 -8.73
CA ARG A 35 -9.28 7.59 -10.14
C ARG A 35 -8.48 6.31 -10.29
N THR A 36 -9.16 5.27 -10.70
CA THR A 36 -8.66 3.90 -10.81
C THR A 36 -9.31 3.28 -12.03
N GLY A 37 -8.67 2.29 -12.65
CA GLY A 37 -9.14 1.71 -13.91
C GLY A 37 -8.24 2.05 -15.10
N ASN A 38 -8.42 1.29 -16.17
CA ASN A 38 -7.75 1.50 -17.45
C ASN A 38 -8.55 2.46 -18.36
N VAL A 39 -7.96 2.85 -19.48
CA VAL A 39 -8.65 3.52 -20.60
C VAL A 39 -9.56 2.50 -21.27
N ASN A 40 -10.88 2.71 -21.19
CA ASN A 40 -11.86 1.84 -21.85
C ASN A 40 -12.40 2.42 -23.16
N SER A 41 -12.36 3.75 -23.33
CA SER A 41 -12.79 4.42 -24.57
C SER A 41 -12.27 5.86 -24.58
N LEU A 42 -11.97 6.37 -25.78
CA LEU A 42 -11.60 7.77 -26.05
C LEU A 42 -12.76 8.60 -26.61
N GLU A 43 -13.93 8.01 -26.87
CA GLU A 43 -15.09 8.69 -27.46
C GLU A 43 -15.55 9.89 -26.62
N LYS A 44 -15.52 9.77 -25.29
CA LYS A 44 -15.89 10.85 -24.37
C LYS A 44 -15.00 12.10 -24.52
N ALA A 45 -13.79 11.94 -25.06
CA ALA A 45 -12.87 13.04 -25.35
C ALA A 45 -13.00 13.56 -26.79
N GLY A 46 -13.90 12.99 -27.61
CA GLY A 46 -14.05 13.35 -29.03
C GLY A 46 -12.86 12.92 -29.89
N LEU A 47 -12.00 12.05 -29.37
CA LEU A 47 -10.86 11.51 -30.08
C LEU A 47 -11.27 10.18 -30.74
N GLY A 48 -11.02 10.05 -32.04
CA GLY A 48 -11.20 8.79 -32.77
C GLY A 48 -10.11 7.78 -32.45
N GLU A 49 -10.32 6.54 -32.90
CA GLU A 49 -9.33 5.48 -32.79
C GLU A 49 -8.16 5.73 -33.76
N ARG A 50 -6.96 5.36 -33.32
CA ARG A 50 -5.72 5.44 -34.09
C ARG A 50 -4.93 4.15 -33.90
N ASP A 51 -4.52 3.54 -35.00
CA ASP A 51 -3.81 2.26 -34.98
C ASP A 51 -2.33 2.37 -34.56
N ASP A 52 -1.80 3.59 -34.53
CA ASP A 52 -0.39 3.86 -34.24
C ASP A 52 -0.12 4.29 -32.78
N VAL A 53 -1.16 4.37 -31.94
CA VAL A 53 -1.05 4.87 -30.56
C VAL A 53 -1.45 3.81 -29.55
N TRP A 54 -0.51 3.40 -28.70
CA TRP A 54 -0.81 2.52 -27.58
C TRP A 54 -1.61 3.24 -26.49
N THR A 55 -2.63 2.56 -25.95
CA THR A 55 -3.39 3.01 -24.79
C THR A 55 -3.39 1.93 -23.72
N GLY A 56 -3.30 2.34 -22.45
CA GLY A 56 -3.25 1.41 -21.34
C GLY A 56 -2.95 2.09 -20.01
N ALA A 57 -2.80 1.25 -18.99
CA ALA A 57 -2.37 1.65 -17.66
C ALA A 57 -1.10 0.90 -17.29
N VAL A 58 -0.14 1.61 -16.69
CA VAL A 58 1.03 1.00 -16.06
C VAL A 58 0.73 0.90 -14.56
N PRO A 59 0.49 -0.30 -14.01
CA PRO A 59 0.19 -0.46 -12.60
C PRO A 59 1.42 -0.07 -11.75
N LEU A 60 1.19 0.79 -10.76
CA LEU A 60 2.19 1.18 -9.78
C LEU A 60 1.80 0.60 -8.41
N TYR A 61 2.75 -0.06 -7.77
CA TYR A 61 2.64 -0.48 -6.38
C TYR A 61 4.01 -0.34 -5.70
N GLU A 62 3.97 -0.10 -4.39
CA GLU A 62 5.18 0.01 -3.58
C GLU A 62 5.52 -1.33 -2.94
N VAL A 63 6.81 -1.65 -2.87
CA VAL A 63 7.33 -2.86 -2.24
C VAL A 63 8.18 -2.49 -1.05
N LEU A 64 7.89 -3.07 0.10
CA LEU A 64 8.82 -3.08 1.23
C LEU A 64 9.95 -4.07 0.93
N GLY A 65 11.19 -3.58 0.92
CA GLY A 65 12.39 -4.39 0.71
C GLY A 65 12.65 -5.42 1.82
N GLU A 66 13.70 -6.22 1.66
CA GLU A 66 14.11 -7.16 2.70
C GLU A 66 14.56 -6.40 3.96
N PRO A 67 14.13 -6.84 5.15
CA PRO A 67 14.53 -6.21 6.40
C PRO A 67 16.02 -6.32 6.65
N VAL A 68 16.61 -5.20 7.06
CA VAL A 68 18.02 -5.12 7.38
C VAL A 68 18.18 -5.17 8.89
N GLY A 69 18.97 -6.13 9.37
CA GLY A 69 19.24 -6.30 10.79
C GLY A 69 20.01 -5.12 11.38
N SER A 70 19.75 -4.81 12.66
CA SER A 70 20.58 -3.88 13.40
C SER A 70 21.91 -4.54 13.76
N GLY A 71 23.03 -3.82 13.66
CA GLY A 71 24.32 -4.29 14.15
C GLY A 71 24.41 -4.50 15.67
N TYR A 72 23.40 -4.04 16.44
CA TYR A 72 23.36 -4.15 17.90
C TYR A 72 23.07 -5.58 18.39
N CYS A 73 22.30 -6.36 17.63
CA CYS A 73 21.92 -7.74 17.95
C CYS A 73 21.93 -8.59 16.68
N PRO A 74 23.10 -8.87 16.10
CA PRO A 74 23.23 -9.47 14.76
C PRO A 74 22.69 -10.91 14.70
N ASP A 75 22.77 -11.66 15.79
CA ASP A 75 22.38 -13.08 15.83
C ASP A 75 20.88 -13.30 16.06
N ARG A 76 20.11 -12.23 16.28
CA ARG A 76 18.68 -12.38 16.59
C ARG A 76 17.88 -12.62 15.31
N PRO A 77 17.09 -13.71 15.24
CA PRO A 77 16.26 -13.96 14.07
C PRO A 77 15.19 -12.90 13.95
N MET A 78 14.78 -12.66 12.70
CA MET A 78 13.67 -11.80 12.41
C MET A 78 12.36 -12.40 12.95
N GLN A 79 11.51 -11.55 13.52
CA GLN A 79 10.20 -11.97 14.03
C GLN A 79 9.27 -12.34 12.86
N GLU A 80 8.71 -13.55 12.90
CA GLU A 80 7.82 -14.10 11.85
C GLU A 80 6.66 -13.14 11.49
N GLY A 81 6.00 -12.56 12.51
CA GLY A 81 4.89 -11.63 12.29
C GLY A 81 5.24 -10.37 11.47
N LEU A 82 6.52 -9.97 11.42
CA LEU A 82 7.01 -8.89 10.57
C LEU A 82 7.19 -9.35 9.12
N VAL A 83 7.73 -10.56 8.90
CA VAL A 83 7.88 -11.18 7.57
C VAL A 83 6.51 -11.35 6.94
N ASP A 84 5.59 -11.97 7.65
CA ASP A 84 4.23 -12.25 7.17
C ASP A 84 3.47 -10.97 6.82
N TRP A 85 3.62 -9.94 7.66
CA TRP A 85 2.98 -8.65 7.40
C TRP A 85 3.55 -8.00 6.14
N ARG A 86 4.88 -8.02 5.96
CA ARG A 86 5.54 -7.49 4.78
C ARG A 86 5.06 -8.19 3.51
N MET A 87 5.09 -9.52 3.51
CA MET A 87 4.68 -10.34 2.35
C MET A 87 3.22 -10.07 1.99
N ARG A 88 2.32 -10.10 2.99
CA ARG A 88 0.89 -9.82 2.76
C ARG A 88 0.62 -8.40 2.28
N ARG A 89 1.34 -7.39 2.80
CA ARG A 89 1.21 -6.00 2.34
C ARG A 89 1.65 -5.88 0.88
N ASN A 90 2.85 -6.36 0.56
CA ASN A 90 3.38 -6.29 -0.80
C ASN A 90 2.47 -7.01 -1.81
N GLU A 91 1.99 -8.21 -1.47
CA GLU A 91 1.08 -8.96 -2.33
C GLU A 91 -0.25 -8.23 -2.52
N LYS A 92 -0.81 -7.66 -1.46
CA LYS A 92 -2.05 -6.89 -1.53
C LYS A 92 -1.90 -5.67 -2.45
N GLU A 93 -0.83 -4.89 -2.30
CA GLU A 93 -0.60 -3.69 -3.12
C GLU A 93 -0.40 -4.07 -4.60
N LYS A 94 0.40 -5.11 -4.85
CA LYS A 94 0.63 -5.64 -6.20
C LYS A 94 -0.67 -6.14 -6.85
N SER A 95 -1.44 -6.93 -6.12
CA SER A 95 -2.72 -7.48 -6.58
C SER A 95 -3.73 -6.38 -6.87
N TYR A 96 -3.85 -5.39 -5.99
CA TYR A 96 -4.73 -4.24 -6.20
C TYR A 96 -4.34 -3.44 -7.43
N ALA A 97 -3.06 -3.05 -7.56
CA ALA A 97 -2.59 -2.27 -8.70
C ALA A 97 -2.79 -3.02 -10.03
N GLY A 98 -2.47 -4.32 -10.05
CA GLY A 98 -2.69 -5.16 -11.22
C GLY A 98 -4.16 -5.30 -11.60
N THR A 99 -5.03 -5.55 -10.63
CA THR A 99 -6.48 -5.70 -10.85
C THR A 99 -7.10 -4.37 -11.31
N ALA A 100 -6.74 -3.26 -10.67
CA ALA A 100 -7.25 -1.94 -11.02
C ALA A 100 -6.76 -1.45 -12.40
N ALA A 101 -5.65 -1.97 -12.91
CA ALA A 101 -5.14 -1.65 -14.24
C ALA A 101 -5.76 -2.50 -15.36
N GLN A 102 -6.53 -3.55 -15.04
CA GLN A 102 -7.22 -4.34 -16.06
C GLN A 102 -8.32 -3.50 -16.74
N PRO A 103 -8.52 -3.65 -18.06
CA PRO A 103 -9.66 -3.05 -18.73
C PRO A 103 -10.96 -3.64 -18.17
N LEU A 104 -12.00 -2.80 -18.07
CA LEU A 104 -13.32 -3.29 -17.69
C LEU A 104 -13.87 -4.07 -18.88
N ILE A 105 -13.97 -5.40 -18.75
CA ILE A 105 -14.66 -6.23 -19.74
C ILE A 105 -16.16 -6.04 -19.51
N ASP A 106 -16.87 -5.50 -20.51
CA ASP A 106 -18.33 -5.32 -20.46
C ASP A 106 -19.01 -6.65 -20.10
N GLY A 107 -19.67 -6.69 -18.93
CA GLY A 107 -20.46 -7.86 -18.52
C GLY A 107 -20.56 -8.18 -17.03
N LYS A 108 -19.82 -7.52 -16.13
CA LYS A 108 -20.03 -7.65 -14.68
C LYS A 108 -20.31 -6.29 -14.06
N LYS A 109 -21.60 -5.92 -14.05
CA LYS A 109 -22.18 -5.02 -13.05
C LYS A 109 -22.38 -5.77 -11.74
#